data_AF-A0A2M6ZQV4-F1
#
_entry.id   AF-A0A2M6ZQV4-F1
#
_cell.length_a   1.000
_cell.length_b   1.000
_cell.length_c   1.000
_cell.angle_alpha   90.00
_cell.angle_beta   90.00
_cell.angle_gamma   90.00
#
_symmetry.space_group_name_H-M   'P 1'
#
loop_
_entity.id
_entity.type
_entity.pdbx_description
1 polymer ?
#
loop_
_entity_poly.entity_id
_entity_poly.type
_entity_poly.pdbx_seq_one_letter_code
_entity_poly.pdbx_strand_id
1 'polypeptide(L)'
;KDLFLNSHKAKPEHREIEAVYHYDGFEVVRTRPKGFYQRRPNGKGGYAYNLKGVEISLYHQNELRQDIDNGKAVYVVEGEKDVDRLRAEGFTATCNPMGAGKWRDSYSQALIGADLVIIPDNDTPGCDHAAEVVRSCYSKAARIRVLELPDGKDVSEWLDNGHTADELRELASRCLDYEQPAASSLPEIVVTNRHLRDITADALDALYKSNKPERIFRRSSALTRISLDEKARPFTETLSESALRGYLARNCNFIRISAKDGDRVAVTPPLDVVRDIDSLNDCQFPPLIGITEAPVIRPDGTVMNKPGYDSITNLYYYPSPKLAVPQLGCPTQCIPRYSSYQKQLERI
;
A
#
# COMPACT_ATOMS: atom_id res chain seq x y z
N LYS A 1 -8.54 23.87 -48.19
CA LYS A 1 -8.61 22.40 -48.04
C LYS A 1 -8.07 22.11 -46.66
N ASP A 2 -8.91 22.31 -45.64
CA ASP A 2 -8.55 22.06 -44.24
C ASP A 2 -9.24 20.76 -43.80
N LEU A 3 -8.40 19.85 -43.33
CA LEU A 3 -8.64 18.43 -43.16
C LEU A 3 -8.65 18.10 -41.66
N PHE A 4 -9.52 18.73 -40.87
CA PHE A 4 -9.74 18.33 -39.48
C PHE A 4 -11.20 18.51 -39.09
N LEU A 5 -11.99 17.46 -39.33
CA LEU A 5 -13.31 17.28 -38.70
C LEU A 5 -13.09 17.08 -37.20
N ASN A 6 -13.33 18.14 -36.42
CA ASN A 6 -13.46 18.09 -34.97
C ASN A 6 -14.55 17.08 -34.56
N SER A 7 -14.15 15.86 -34.19
CA SER A 7 -15.05 14.75 -33.83
C SER A 7 -15.73 14.90 -32.46
N HIS A 8 -15.54 16.02 -31.76
CA HIS A 8 -16.02 16.21 -30.38
C HIS A 8 -17.27 17.09 -30.20
N LYS A 9 -18.10 17.31 -31.22
CA LYS A 9 -19.36 18.10 -31.07
C LYS A 9 -20.55 17.67 -31.94
N ALA A 10 -20.65 16.43 -32.40
CA ALA A 10 -21.92 15.95 -32.94
C ALA A 10 -22.92 15.74 -31.78
N LYS A 11 -24.05 16.47 -31.81
CA LYS A 11 -25.15 16.28 -30.85
C LYS A 11 -25.62 14.81 -30.87
N PRO A 12 -26.14 14.25 -29.75
CA PRO A 12 -26.54 12.84 -29.64
C PRO A 12 -27.51 12.40 -30.76
N GLU A 13 -28.31 13.33 -31.26
CA GLU A 13 -29.29 13.17 -32.34
C GLU A 13 -28.71 12.83 -33.73
N HIS A 14 -27.38 12.89 -33.94
CA HIS A 14 -26.73 12.58 -35.23
C HIS A 14 -25.83 11.33 -35.20
N ARG A 15 -25.88 10.52 -34.14
CA ARG A 15 -25.08 9.29 -34.06
C ARG A 15 -25.96 8.06 -34.21
N GLU A 16 -25.53 7.12 -35.04
CA GLU A 16 -26.21 5.84 -35.21
C GLU A 16 -26.03 4.99 -33.94
N ILE A 17 -27.11 4.35 -33.49
CA ILE A 17 -27.06 3.42 -32.36
C ILE A 17 -26.39 2.14 -32.84
N GLU A 18 -25.27 1.80 -32.20
CA GLU A 18 -24.52 0.56 -32.46
C GLU A 18 -24.99 -0.57 -31.54
N ALA A 19 -25.27 -0.28 -30.27
CA ALA A 19 -25.81 -1.24 -29.31
C ALA A 19 -26.61 -0.53 -28.21
N VAL A 20 -27.54 -1.26 -27.59
CA VAL A 20 -28.32 -0.80 -26.42
C VAL A 20 -28.21 -1.88 -25.35
N TYR A 21 -27.70 -1.50 -24.19
CA TYR A 21 -27.58 -2.36 -23.01
C TYR A 21 -28.67 -2.00 -22.01
N HIS A 22 -29.47 -2.99 -21.63
CA HIS A 22 -30.67 -2.80 -20.82
C HIS A 22 -30.37 -3.04 -19.34
N TYR A 23 -30.62 -2.02 -18.53
CA TYR A 23 -30.57 -2.08 -17.07
C TYR A 23 -31.98 -1.96 -16.51
N ASP A 24 -32.14 -2.20 -15.20
CA ASP A 24 -33.43 -1.96 -14.55
C ASP A 24 -33.72 -0.45 -14.50
N GLY A 25 -34.73 -0.02 -15.24
CA GLY A 25 -35.17 1.39 -15.30
C GLY A 25 -34.36 2.33 -16.21
N PHE A 26 -33.24 1.89 -16.83
CA PHE A 26 -32.48 2.70 -17.79
C PHE A 26 -31.74 1.86 -18.85
N GLU A 27 -31.15 2.55 -19.82
CA GLU A 27 -30.38 1.96 -20.90
C GLU A 27 -29.06 2.71 -21.06
N VAL A 28 -27.99 1.97 -21.33
CA VAL A 28 -26.72 2.51 -21.82
C VAL A 28 -26.67 2.30 -23.33
N VAL A 29 -26.53 3.37 -24.09
CA VAL A 29 -26.52 3.35 -25.55
C VAL A 29 -25.12 3.60 -26.06
N ARG A 30 -24.63 2.68 -26.87
CA ARG A 30 -23.38 2.81 -27.62
C ARG A 30 -23.68 3.30 -29.03
N THR A 31 -22.86 4.22 -29.54
CA THR A 31 -23.05 4.84 -30.86
C THR A 31 -21.87 4.68 -31.80
N ARG A 32 -22.10 4.91 -33.09
CA ARG A 32 -21.07 5.11 -34.13
C ARG A 32 -21.06 6.57 -34.63
N PRO A 33 -19.90 7.27 -34.67
CA PRO A 33 -18.60 6.91 -34.07
C PRO A 33 -18.67 6.64 -32.56
N LYS A 34 -17.69 5.87 -32.04
CA LYS A 34 -17.70 5.35 -30.66
C LYS A 34 -18.04 6.44 -29.66
N GLY A 35 -19.12 6.23 -28.93
CA GLY A 35 -19.60 7.08 -27.87
C GLY A 35 -20.65 6.37 -27.04
N PHE A 36 -20.86 6.87 -25.84
CA PHE A 36 -21.81 6.31 -24.90
C PHE A 36 -22.70 7.41 -24.33
N TYR A 37 -23.98 7.13 -24.16
CA TYR A 37 -24.90 7.97 -23.40
C TYR A 37 -25.95 7.10 -22.71
N GLN A 38 -26.55 7.61 -21.64
CA GLN A 38 -27.60 6.91 -20.92
C GLN A 38 -28.96 7.55 -21.19
N ARG A 39 -29.99 6.71 -21.20
CA ARG A 39 -31.36 7.14 -21.34
C ARG A 39 -32.28 6.29 -20.47
N ARG A 40 -33.44 6.84 -20.11
CA ARG A 40 -34.49 6.12 -19.39
C ARG A 40 -35.84 6.37 -20.04
N PRO A 41 -36.83 5.48 -19.89
CA PRO A 41 -38.20 5.75 -20.28
C PRO A 41 -38.70 7.06 -19.63
N ASN A 42 -39.36 7.91 -20.42
CA ASN A 42 -39.89 9.20 -19.95
C ASN A 42 -41.35 9.12 -19.48
N GLY A 43 -41.97 7.92 -19.50
CA GLY A 43 -43.37 7.69 -19.17
C GLY A 43 -44.38 8.17 -20.22
N LYS A 44 -43.92 8.71 -21.36
CA LYS A 44 -44.73 9.25 -22.46
C LYS A 44 -44.43 8.56 -23.81
N GLY A 45 -43.93 7.32 -23.77
CA GLY A 45 -43.59 6.55 -24.97
C GLY A 45 -42.27 6.95 -25.64
N GLY A 46 -41.37 7.66 -24.94
CA GLY A 46 -40.03 7.99 -25.43
C GLY A 46 -38.99 7.95 -24.33
N TYR A 47 -37.85 8.59 -24.58
CA TYR A 47 -36.69 8.55 -23.69
C TYR A 47 -36.31 9.93 -23.14
N ALA A 48 -35.81 9.96 -21.91
CA ALA A 48 -35.10 11.08 -21.34
C ALA A 48 -33.61 10.73 -21.23
N TYR A 49 -32.73 11.60 -21.74
CA TYR A 49 -31.27 11.37 -21.80
C TYR A 49 -30.56 11.76 -20.50
N ASN A 50 -30.99 11.14 -19.38
CA ASN A 50 -30.41 11.29 -18.06
C ASN A 50 -30.83 10.12 -17.16
N LEU A 51 -30.17 9.97 -16.02
CA LEU A 51 -30.48 8.96 -15.01
C LEU A 51 -31.22 9.52 -13.78
N LYS A 52 -31.86 10.69 -13.90
CA LYS A 52 -32.54 11.30 -12.74
C LYS A 52 -33.74 10.47 -12.30
N GLY A 53 -33.73 10.05 -11.03
CA GLY A 53 -34.81 9.27 -10.44
C GLY A 53 -34.76 7.78 -10.79
N VAL A 54 -33.62 7.29 -11.26
CA VAL A 54 -33.38 5.86 -11.51
C VAL A 54 -32.29 5.37 -10.56
N GLU A 55 -32.53 4.21 -9.95
CA GLU A 55 -31.51 3.50 -9.20
C GLU A 55 -30.49 2.91 -10.17
N ILE A 56 -29.21 3.23 -9.98
CA ILE A 56 -28.16 2.78 -10.89
C ILE A 56 -27.59 1.48 -10.33
N SER A 57 -27.79 0.39 -11.07
CA SER A 57 -27.35 -0.97 -10.73
C SER A 57 -26.17 -1.42 -11.57
N LEU A 58 -25.57 -2.55 -11.19
CA LEU A 58 -24.71 -3.36 -12.05
C LEU A 58 -25.49 -3.89 -13.28
N TYR A 59 -24.78 -4.18 -14.37
CA TYR A 59 -25.37 -4.82 -15.55
C TYR A 59 -25.72 -6.28 -15.22
N HIS A 60 -26.96 -6.70 -15.50
CA HIS A 60 -27.51 -7.99 -15.04
C HIS A 60 -27.55 -8.23 -13.51
N GLN A 61 -27.58 -7.17 -12.69
CA GLN A 61 -27.53 -7.28 -11.22
C GLN A 61 -28.56 -8.26 -10.62
N ASN A 62 -29.80 -8.28 -11.15
CA ASN A 62 -30.90 -9.07 -10.60
C ASN A 62 -30.66 -10.59 -10.67
N GLU A 63 -29.81 -11.05 -11.59
CA GLU A 63 -29.48 -12.45 -11.77
C GLU A 63 -28.29 -12.89 -10.90
N LEU A 64 -27.44 -11.93 -10.49
CA LEU A 64 -26.20 -12.19 -9.77
C LEU A 64 -26.44 -12.90 -8.44
N ARG A 65 -27.47 -12.52 -7.69
CA ARG A 65 -27.68 -13.09 -6.35
C ARG A 65 -27.91 -14.60 -6.40
N GLN A 66 -28.73 -15.06 -7.35
CA GLN A 66 -28.99 -16.48 -7.53
C GLN A 66 -27.72 -17.25 -7.91
N ASP A 67 -26.89 -16.69 -8.79
CA ASP A 67 -25.65 -17.32 -9.22
C ASP A 67 -24.60 -17.37 -8.09
N ILE A 68 -24.50 -16.30 -7.30
CA ILE A 68 -23.64 -16.24 -6.10
C ILE A 68 -24.08 -17.29 -5.08
N ASP A 69 -25.37 -17.40 -4.80
CA ASP A 69 -25.92 -18.37 -3.85
C ASP A 69 -25.71 -19.83 -4.30
N ASN A 70 -25.63 -20.05 -5.62
CA ASN A 70 -25.28 -21.34 -6.22
C ASN A 70 -23.76 -21.60 -6.28
N GLY A 71 -22.93 -20.68 -5.77
CA GLY A 71 -21.47 -20.81 -5.76
C GLY A 71 -20.82 -20.64 -7.12
N LYS A 72 -21.49 -20.00 -8.10
CA LYS A 72 -20.86 -19.67 -9.38
C LYS A 72 -19.91 -18.49 -9.22
N ALA A 73 -18.77 -18.55 -9.91
CA ALA A 73 -17.87 -17.42 -10.01
C ALA A 73 -18.52 -16.27 -10.81
N VAL A 74 -18.38 -15.04 -10.33
CA VAL A 74 -18.87 -13.84 -10.98
C VAL A 74 -17.70 -13.11 -11.64
N TYR A 75 -17.76 -12.97 -12.95
CA TYR A 75 -16.76 -12.30 -13.76
C TYR A 75 -17.09 -10.80 -13.84
N VAL A 76 -16.14 -9.95 -13.45
CA VAL A 76 -16.27 -8.50 -13.55
C VAL A 76 -15.32 -7.98 -14.62
N VAL A 77 -15.90 -7.36 -15.66
CA VAL A 77 -15.20 -6.75 -16.80
C VAL A 77 -15.58 -5.27 -16.90
N GLU A 78 -14.87 -4.50 -17.73
CA GLU A 78 -15.07 -3.04 -17.78
C GLU A 78 -16.33 -2.57 -18.52
N GLY A 79 -16.76 -3.31 -19.55
CA GLY A 79 -17.78 -2.86 -20.48
C GLY A 79 -18.89 -3.87 -20.73
N GLU A 80 -20.09 -3.37 -21.06
CA GLU A 80 -21.26 -4.22 -21.31
C GLU A 80 -21.07 -5.17 -22.51
N LYS A 81 -20.28 -4.77 -23.52
CA LYS A 81 -19.92 -5.65 -24.66
C LYS A 81 -19.22 -6.92 -24.17
N ASP A 82 -18.25 -6.78 -23.28
CA ASP A 82 -17.47 -7.89 -22.74
C ASP A 82 -18.32 -8.77 -21.82
N VAL A 83 -19.24 -8.16 -21.07
CA VAL A 83 -20.24 -8.89 -20.28
C VAL A 83 -21.11 -9.76 -21.19
N ASP A 84 -21.68 -9.19 -22.25
CA ASP A 84 -22.52 -9.94 -23.20
C ASP A 84 -21.72 -11.07 -23.87
N ARG A 85 -20.45 -10.81 -24.22
CA ARG A 85 -19.55 -11.82 -24.82
C ARG A 85 -19.32 -12.99 -23.87
N LEU A 86 -19.03 -12.73 -22.59
CA LEU A 86 -18.83 -13.76 -21.57
C LEU A 86 -20.13 -14.51 -21.25
N ARG A 87 -21.26 -13.81 -21.16
CA ARG A 87 -22.57 -14.44 -20.93
C ARG A 87 -22.98 -15.37 -22.06
N ALA A 88 -22.67 -15.02 -23.32
CA ALA A 88 -22.87 -15.89 -24.47
C ALA A 88 -22.07 -17.21 -24.38
N GLU A 89 -20.94 -17.21 -23.66
CA GLU A 89 -20.09 -18.37 -23.39
C GLU A 89 -20.46 -19.10 -22.08
N GLY A 90 -21.57 -18.70 -21.43
CA GLY A 90 -22.13 -19.36 -20.25
C GLY A 90 -21.52 -18.91 -18.92
N PHE A 91 -20.82 -17.78 -18.87
CA PHE A 91 -20.31 -17.21 -17.63
C PHE A 91 -21.33 -16.29 -16.95
N THR A 92 -21.33 -16.28 -15.62
CA THR A 92 -21.99 -15.21 -14.85
C THR A 92 -21.08 -13.99 -14.89
N ALA A 93 -21.42 -12.98 -15.70
CA ALA A 93 -20.61 -11.76 -15.84
C ALA A 93 -21.42 -10.48 -15.60
N THR A 94 -20.73 -9.41 -15.18
CA THR A 94 -21.29 -8.08 -14.89
C THR A 94 -20.24 -6.97 -15.08
N CYS A 95 -20.69 -5.72 -15.19
CA CYS A 95 -19.86 -4.51 -15.15
C CYS A 95 -20.66 -3.35 -14.51
N ASN A 96 -19.99 -2.26 -14.16
CA ASN A 96 -20.69 -1.01 -13.80
C ASN A 96 -20.98 -0.17 -15.05
N PRO A 97 -22.12 0.56 -15.07
CA PRO A 97 -22.39 1.49 -16.15
C PRO A 97 -21.37 2.64 -16.13
N MET A 98 -21.14 3.24 -17.31
CA MET A 98 -20.27 4.40 -17.55
C MET A 98 -18.74 4.12 -17.49
N GLY A 99 -18.33 2.86 -17.34
CA GLY A 99 -16.93 2.43 -17.43
C GLY A 99 -16.04 2.80 -16.24
N ALA A 100 -14.72 2.77 -16.46
CA ALA A 100 -13.69 2.99 -15.46
C ALA A 100 -13.86 4.28 -14.61
N GLY A 101 -13.56 4.18 -13.32
CA GLY A 101 -13.65 5.30 -12.36
C GLY A 101 -15.08 5.72 -12.01
N LYS A 102 -16.07 4.85 -12.25
CA LYS A 102 -17.48 5.05 -11.90
C LYS A 102 -18.02 3.97 -10.96
N TRP A 103 -17.13 3.20 -10.33
CA TRP A 103 -17.52 2.21 -9.33
C TRP A 103 -18.15 2.88 -8.10
N ARG A 104 -19.09 2.19 -7.46
CA ARG A 104 -19.84 2.71 -6.31
C ARG A 104 -19.96 1.63 -5.24
N ASP A 105 -20.09 2.06 -4.00
CA ASP A 105 -20.26 1.16 -2.86
C ASP A 105 -21.47 0.22 -3.02
N SER A 106 -22.58 0.72 -3.58
CA SER A 106 -23.79 -0.06 -3.87
C SER A 106 -23.55 -1.26 -4.80
N TYR A 107 -22.61 -1.16 -5.74
CA TYR A 107 -22.24 -2.27 -6.61
C TYR A 107 -21.49 -3.36 -5.83
N SER A 108 -20.61 -2.93 -4.93
CA SER A 108 -19.86 -3.84 -4.06
C SER A 108 -20.80 -4.56 -3.08
N GLN A 109 -21.87 -3.88 -2.62
CA GLN A 109 -22.91 -4.47 -1.79
C GLN A 109 -23.68 -5.58 -2.52
N ALA A 110 -23.94 -5.42 -3.83
CA ALA A 110 -24.59 -6.44 -4.66
C ALA A 110 -23.72 -7.71 -4.86
N LEU A 111 -22.40 -7.62 -4.60
CA LEU A 111 -21.43 -8.70 -4.79
C LEU A 111 -20.98 -9.37 -3.47
N ILE A 112 -21.68 -9.13 -2.36
CA ILE A 112 -21.34 -9.75 -1.07
C ILE A 112 -21.40 -11.28 -1.16
N GLY A 113 -20.32 -11.93 -0.71
CA GLY A 113 -20.17 -13.37 -0.70
C GLY A 113 -19.81 -14.00 -2.05
N ALA A 114 -19.60 -13.20 -3.09
CA ALA A 114 -19.25 -13.71 -4.41
C ALA A 114 -17.81 -14.26 -4.48
N ASP A 115 -17.58 -15.28 -5.31
CA ASP A 115 -16.25 -15.63 -5.83
C ASP A 115 -16.00 -14.78 -7.09
N LEU A 116 -15.23 -13.70 -6.95
CA LEU A 116 -15.00 -12.73 -8.00
C LEU A 116 -13.79 -13.09 -8.86
N VAL A 117 -13.97 -13.00 -10.18
CA VAL A 117 -12.88 -13.02 -11.17
C VAL A 117 -12.92 -11.69 -11.92
N ILE A 118 -11.97 -10.81 -11.64
CA ILE A 118 -11.89 -9.47 -12.23
C ILE A 118 -10.92 -9.55 -13.41
N ILE A 119 -11.39 -9.20 -14.61
CA ILE A 119 -10.58 -9.18 -15.83
C ILE A 119 -10.48 -7.72 -16.30
N PRO A 120 -9.33 -7.05 -16.11
CA PRO A 120 -9.11 -5.68 -16.62
C PRO A 120 -8.94 -5.67 -18.14
N ASP A 121 -9.25 -4.53 -18.78
CA ASP A 121 -8.66 -4.21 -20.08
C ASP A 121 -7.14 -4.09 -19.90
N ASN A 122 -6.39 -4.47 -20.93
CA ASN A 122 -4.94 -4.46 -20.96
C ASN A 122 -4.38 -3.05 -21.25
N ASP A 123 -4.83 -2.07 -20.45
CA ASP A 123 -4.33 -0.70 -20.44
C ASP A 123 -4.31 -0.10 -19.02
N THR A 124 -3.69 1.07 -18.86
CA THR A 124 -3.53 1.70 -17.54
C THR A 124 -4.88 2.04 -16.87
N PRO A 125 -5.85 2.69 -17.56
CA PRO A 125 -7.18 2.91 -16.99
C PRO A 125 -7.87 1.63 -16.53
N GLY A 126 -7.70 0.53 -17.26
CA GLY A 126 -8.30 -0.75 -16.91
C GLY A 126 -7.70 -1.40 -15.68
N CYS A 127 -6.38 -1.38 -15.57
CA CYS A 127 -5.68 -1.81 -14.35
C CYS A 127 -6.10 -0.98 -13.12
N ASP A 128 -6.21 0.35 -13.28
CA ASP A 128 -6.65 1.24 -12.19
C ASP A 128 -8.09 0.94 -11.76
N HIS A 129 -8.97 0.64 -12.72
CA HIS A 129 -10.35 0.26 -12.45
C HIS A 129 -10.44 -1.09 -11.74
N ALA A 130 -9.72 -2.12 -12.20
CA ALA A 130 -9.69 -3.40 -11.50
C ALA A 130 -9.20 -3.25 -10.05
N ALA A 131 -8.18 -2.41 -9.81
CA ALA A 131 -7.72 -2.10 -8.45
C ALA A 131 -8.79 -1.40 -7.60
N GLU A 132 -9.61 -0.51 -8.18
CA GLU A 132 -10.77 0.13 -7.52
C GLU A 132 -11.82 -0.92 -7.12
N VAL A 133 -12.16 -1.84 -8.03
CA VAL A 133 -13.12 -2.93 -7.78
C VAL A 133 -12.62 -3.85 -6.67
N VAL A 134 -11.36 -4.32 -6.77
CA VAL A 134 -10.72 -5.17 -5.76
C VAL A 134 -10.80 -4.51 -4.39
N ARG A 135 -10.37 -3.25 -4.27
CA ARG A 135 -10.39 -2.52 -3.00
C ARG A 135 -11.79 -2.42 -2.40
N SER A 136 -12.79 -2.16 -3.24
CA SER A 136 -14.18 -1.96 -2.81
C SER A 136 -14.87 -3.26 -2.39
N CYS A 137 -14.43 -4.39 -2.96
CA CYS A 137 -15.01 -5.71 -2.74
C CYS A 137 -14.21 -6.58 -1.76
N TYR A 138 -12.97 -6.23 -1.41
CA TYR A 138 -12.05 -7.11 -0.66
C TYR A 138 -12.62 -7.67 0.65
N SER A 139 -13.29 -6.84 1.45
CA SER A 139 -13.91 -7.26 2.72
C SER A 139 -15.34 -7.80 2.58
N LYS A 140 -15.88 -7.85 1.36
CA LYS A 140 -17.28 -8.16 1.05
C LYS A 140 -17.43 -9.46 0.25
N ALA A 141 -16.55 -9.69 -0.72
CA ALA A 141 -16.51 -10.90 -1.53
C ALA A 141 -16.00 -12.08 -0.70
N ALA A 142 -16.40 -13.30 -1.04
CA ALA A 142 -15.88 -14.51 -0.41
C ALA A 142 -14.46 -14.83 -0.91
N ARG A 143 -14.18 -14.50 -2.17
CA ARG A 143 -12.91 -14.72 -2.85
C ARG A 143 -12.76 -13.70 -3.97
N ILE A 144 -11.53 -13.25 -4.23
CA ILE A 144 -11.23 -12.36 -5.35
C ILE A 144 -10.03 -12.93 -6.09
N ARG A 145 -10.08 -12.90 -7.42
CA ARG A 145 -8.97 -13.18 -8.33
C ARG A 145 -8.90 -12.06 -9.36
N VAL A 146 -7.70 -11.61 -9.67
CA VAL A 146 -7.46 -10.64 -10.75
C VAL A 146 -6.78 -11.41 -11.88
N LEU A 147 -7.53 -11.63 -12.96
CA LEU A 147 -7.09 -12.43 -14.09
C LEU A 147 -6.68 -11.50 -15.24
N GLU A 148 -5.37 -11.29 -15.36
CA GLU A 148 -4.77 -10.62 -16.50
C GLU A 148 -4.66 -11.61 -17.68
N LEU A 149 -5.20 -11.24 -18.84
CA LEU A 149 -5.11 -12.06 -20.05
C LEU A 149 -3.81 -11.71 -20.80
N PRO A 150 -3.06 -12.72 -21.28
CA PRO A 150 -1.73 -12.50 -21.85
C PRO A 150 -1.74 -11.77 -23.20
N ASP A 151 -2.84 -11.86 -23.94
CA ASP A 151 -3.00 -11.34 -25.31
C ASP A 151 -4.34 -10.62 -25.46
N GLY A 152 -4.40 -9.65 -26.38
CA GLY A 152 -5.61 -8.85 -26.64
C GLY A 152 -5.78 -7.66 -25.69
N LYS A 153 -6.58 -6.69 -26.12
CA LYS A 153 -6.88 -5.49 -25.33
C LYS A 153 -7.93 -5.78 -24.24
N ASP A 154 -8.93 -6.57 -24.56
CA ASP A 154 -10.04 -6.91 -23.67
C ASP A 154 -10.40 -8.39 -23.85
N VAL A 155 -11.28 -8.92 -23.00
CA VAL A 155 -11.67 -10.33 -23.08
C VAL A 155 -12.39 -10.68 -24.39
N SER A 156 -13.09 -9.72 -25.01
CA SER A 156 -13.67 -9.95 -26.33
C SER A 156 -12.59 -10.18 -27.38
N GLU A 157 -11.56 -9.33 -27.43
CA GLU A 157 -10.45 -9.48 -28.37
C GLU A 157 -9.63 -10.75 -28.09
N TRP A 158 -9.44 -11.10 -26.82
CA TRP A 158 -8.81 -12.38 -26.46
C TRP A 158 -9.59 -13.58 -27.02
N LEU A 159 -10.93 -13.58 -26.90
CA LEU A 159 -11.77 -14.63 -27.52
C LEU A 159 -11.73 -14.58 -29.06
N ASP A 160 -11.70 -13.38 -29.66
CA ASP A 160 -11.62 -13.20 -31.12
C ASP A 160 -10.28 -13.72 -31.69
N ASN A 161 -9.22 -13.75 -30.87
CA ASN A 161 -7.91 -14.35 -31.22
C ASN A 161 -7.90 -15.88 -31.21
N GLY A 162 -9.06 -16.52 -30.99
CA GLY A 162 -9.23 -17.98 -31.09
C GLY A 162 -9.16 -18.73 -29.77
N HIS A 163 -9.03 -18.01 -28.65
CA HIS A 163 -9.10 -18.59 -27.32
C HIS A 163 -10.53 -19.04 -26.95
N THR A 164 -10.64 -19.99 -26.04
CA THR A 164 -11.92 -20.64 -25.71
C THR A 164 -12.43 -20.32 -24.31
N ALA A 165 -13.74 -20.53 -24.10
CA ALA A 165 -14.36 -20.45 -22.78
C ALA A 165 -13.72 -21.42 -21.78
N ASP A 166 -13.33 -22.61 -22.21
CA ASP A 166 -12.69 -23.60 -21.34
C ASP A 166 -11.28 -23.17 -20.93
N GLU A 167 -10.52 -22.57 -21.84
CA GLU A 167 -9.24 -21.93 -21.51
C GLU A 167 -9.42 -20.81 -20.47
N LEU A 168 -10.48 -20.00 -20.60
CA LEU A 168 -10.75 -18.93 -19.63
C LEU A 168 -11.10 -19.50 -18.24
N ARG A 169 -11.88 -20.59 -18.17
CA ARG A 169 -12.17 -21.31 -16.91
C ARG A 169 -10.90 -21.87 -16.29
N GLU A 170 -10.03 -22.47 -17.10
CA GLU A 170 -8.75 -23.03 -16.66
C GLU A 170 -7.82 -21.94 -16.11
N LEU A 171 -7.68 -20.81 -16.83
CA LEU A 171 -6.92 -19.65 -16.37
C LEU A 171 -7.47 -19.09 -15.06
N ALA A 172 -8.79 -18.87 -14.97
CA ALA A 172 -9.41 -18.40 -13.74
C ALA A 172 -9.21 -19.37 -12.57
N SER A 173 -9.26 -20.69 -12.82
CA SER A 173 -9.05 -21.72 -11.79
C SER A 173 -7.63 -21.75 -11.24
N ARG A 174 -6.63 -21.44 -12.07
CA ARG A 174 -5.20 -21.37 -11.70
C ARG A 174 -4.79 -20.01 -11.14
N CYS A 175 -5.59 -18.98 -11.39
CA CYS A 175 -5.34 -17.64 -10.87
C CYS A 175 -5.35 -17.68 -9.33
N LEU A 176 -4.27 -17.17 -8.75
CA LEU A 176 -4.12 -17.10 -7.29
C LEU A 176 -5.14 -16.13 -6.71
N ASP A 177 -5.58 -16.46 -5.50
CA ASP A 177 -6.43 -15.57 -4.73
C ASP A 177 -5.70 -14.25 -4.50
N TYR A 178 -6.41 -13.16 -4.74
CA TYR A 178 -5.90 -11.84 -4.46
C TYR A 178 -5.70 -11.71 -2.96
N GLU A 179 -4.44 -11.68 -2.54
CA GLU A 179 -4.06 -11.25 -1.21
C GLU A 179 -3.79 -9.75 -1.27
N GLN A 180 -4.46 -8.98 -0.41
CA GLN A 180 -4.09 -7.59 -0.25
C GLN A 180 -2.62 -7.57 0.20
N PRO A 181 -1.74 -6.81 -0.49
CA PRO A 181 -0.39 -6.61 0.00
C PRO A 181 -0.50 -6.21 1.46
N ALA A 182 0.15 -6.96 2.35
CA ALA A 182 0.07 -6.73 3.79
C ALA A 182 0.16 -5.22 4.00
N ALA A 183 -0.90 -4.62 4.56
CA ALA A 183 -0.95 -3.20 4.83
C ALA A 183 0.40 -2.84 5.43
N SER A 184 1.12 -1.92 4.77
CA SER A 184 2.48 -1.53 5.17
C SER A 184 2.50 -1.47 6.69
N SER A 185 3.30 -2.33 7.33
CA SER A 185 3.29 -2.49 8.80
C SER A 185 3.68 -1.21 9.54
N LEU A 186 4.03 -0.18 8.78
CA LEU A 186 4.29 1.16 9.26
C LEU A 186 2.98 1.83 9.70
N PRO A 187 2.99 2.52 10.85
CA PRO A 187 1.84 3.27 11.34
C PRO A 187 1.34 4.29 10.30
N GLU A 188 0.02 4.35 10.14
CA GLU A 188 -0.64 5.37 9.31
C GLU A 188 -0.85 6.66 10.11
N ILE A 189 -0.47 7.79 9.52
CA ILE A 189 -0.65 9.12 10.08
C ILE A 189 -1.61 9.89 9.19
N VAL A 190 -2.84 10.08 9.67
CA VAL A 190 -3.86 10.85 8.96
C VAL A 190 -3.57 12.34 9.12
N VAL A 191 -3.44 13.05 7.99
CA VAL A 191 -3.16 14.51 7.98
C VAL A 191 -4.40 15.38 7.79
N THR A 192 -5.52 14.79 7.39
CA THR A 192 -6.73 15.56 7.02
C THR A 192 -7.58 15.89 8.23
N ASN A 193 -8.09 17.12 8.31
CA ASN A 193 -9.02 17.58 9.35
C ASN A 193 -8.50 17.37 10.78
N ARG A 194 -7.20 17.58 10.98
CA ARG A 194 -6.53 17.44 12.29
C ARG A 194 -5.61 18.62 12.57
N HIS A 195 -5.38 18.90 13.85
CA HIS A 195 -4.43 19.93 14.25
C HIS A 195 -3.00 19.42 14.13
N LEU A 196 -2.06 20.32 13.80
CA LEU A 196 -0.64 20.02 13.66
C LEU A 196 -0.08 19.24 14.85
N ARG A 197 -0.42 19.67 16.09
CA ARG A 197 0.02 19.01 17.34
C ARG A 197 -0.34 17.52 17.41
N ASP A 198 -1.49 17.13 16.87
CA ASP A 198 -1.98 15.75 16.95
C ASP A 198 -1.29 14.89 15.89
N ILE A 199 -1.05 15.47 14.70
CA ILE A 199 -0.31 14.83 13.62
C ILE A 199 1.16 14.62 14.05
N THR A 200 1.76 15.64 14.67
CA THR A 200 3.11 15.57 15.23
C THR A 200 3.21 14.53 16.34
N ALA A 201 2.22 14.45 17.25
CA ALA A 201 2.22 13.45 18.31
C ALA A 201 2.22 12.01 17.77
N ASP A 202 1.39 11.72 16.76
CA ASP A 202 1.36 10.40 16.12
C ASP A 202 2.67 10.08 15.39
N ALA A 203 3.24 11.08 14.71
CA ALA A 203 4.53 10.96 14.03
C ALA A 203 5.67 10.67 15.02
N LEU A 204 5.69 11.35 16.15
CA LEU A 204 6.67 11.11 17.21
C LEU A 204 6.51 9.73 17.85
N ASP A 205 5.28 9.32 18.17
CA ASP A 205 5.00 7.98 18.72
C ASP A 205 5.48 6.88 17.78
N ALA A 206 5.21 7.03 16.48
CA ALA A 206 5.72 6.13 15.44
C ALA A 206 7.25 6.08 15.42
N LEU A 207 7.93 7.23 15.43
CA LEU A 207 9.39 7.30 15.45
C LEU A 207 9.99 6.72 16.74
N TYR A 208 9.37 6.94 17.90
CA TYR A 208 9.84 6.37 19.17
C TYR A 208 9.76 4.84 19.17
N LYS A 209 8.67 4.29 18.65
CA LYS A 209 8.48 2.84 18.52
C LYS A 209 9.47 2.23 17.52
N SER A 210 9.73 2.92 16.41
CA SER A 210 10.61 2.40 15.35
C SER A 210 12.10 2.62 15.59
N ASN A 211 12.49 3.49 16.54
CA ASN A 211 13.89 3.76 16.91
C ASN A 211 14.51 2.63 17.76
N LYS A 212 14.31 1.37 17.36
CA LYS A 212 14.85 0.16 17.99
C LYS A 212 15.44 -0.75 16.91
N PRO A 213 16.77 -0.94 16.84
CA PRO A 213 17.79 -0.34 17.71
C PRO A 213 17.91 1.18 17.54
N GLU A 214 18.47 1.87 18.53
CA GLU A 214 18.57 3.34 18.56
C GLU A 214 19.43 3.86 17.40
N ARG A 215 18.88 4.84 16.66
CA ARG A 215 19.51 5.48 15.49
C ARG A 215 19.39 6.99 15.52
N ILE A 216 18.28 7.49 16.05
CA ILE A 216 18.05 8.91 16.33
C ILE A 216 18.30 9.15 17.82
N PHE A 217 19.06 10.19 18.10
CA PHE A 217 19.48 10.59 19.42
C PHE A 217 19.24 12.08 19.62
N ARG A 218 19.35 12.52 20.87
CA ARG A 218 19.33 13.93 21.22
C ARG A 218 20.68 14.38 21.75
N ARG A 219 21.21 15.49 21.22
CA ARG A 219 22.48 16.09 21.65
C ARG A 219 22.40 17.60 21.54
N SER A 220 22.65 18.30 22.65
CA SER A 220 22.61 19.78 22.72
C SER A 220 21.33 20.35 22.09
N SER A 221 20.17 19.90 22.60
CA SER A 221 18.80 20.19 22.13
C SER A 221 18.42 19.71 20.72
N ALA A 222 19.37 19.38 19.85
CA ALA A 222 19.10 18.96 18.47
C ALA A 222 18.93 17.43 18.32
N LEU A 223 18.16 17.02 17.32
CA LEU A 223 18.11 15.64 16.86
C LEU A 223 19.38 15.31 16.08
N THR A 224 19.99 14.18 16.41
CA THR A 224 21.27 13.74 15.84
C THR A 224 21.23 12.27 15.48
N ARG A 225 22.10 11.86 14.56
CA ARG A 225 22.38 10.46 14.26
C ARG A 225 23.89 10.23 14.23
N ILE A 226 24.27 8.97 14.20
CA ILE A 226 25.65 8.57 13.94
C ILE A 226 25.79 8.28 12.45
N SER A 227 26.78 8.92 11.84
CA SER A 227 27.13 8.79 10.43
C SER A 227 28.60 8.42 10.29
N LEU A 228 28.98 7.96 9.10
CA LEU A 228 30.35 7.59 8.77
C LEU A 228 30.90 8.56 7.73
N ASP A 229 32.15 8.98 7.90
CA ASP A 229 32.87 9.71 6.86
C ASP A 229 33.39 8.76 5.75
N GLU A 230 34.06 9.30 4.74
CA GLU A 230 34.61 8.53 3.61
C GLU A 230 35.69 7.52 4.03
N LYS A 231 36.22 7.65 5.26
CA LYS A 231 37.20 6.73 5.86
C LYS A 231 36.54 5.76 6.86
N ALA A 232 35.21 5.68 6.87
CA ALA A 232 34.41 4.88 7.79
C ALA A 232 34.61 5.23 9.28
N ARG A 233 35.01 6.48 9.58
CA ARG A 233 35.11 6.97 10.95
C ARG A 233 33.75 7.49 11.41
N PRO A 234 33.26 7.08 12.58
CA PRO A 234 31.96 7.50 13.06
C PRO A 234 32.00 8.93 13.60
N PHE A 235 30.98 9.72 13.25
CA PHE A 235 30.79 11.07 13.77
C PHE A 235 29.31 11.35 14.05
N THR A 236 29.04 12.34 14.90
CA THR A 236 27.66 12.78 15.18
C THR A 236 27.23 13.80 14.14
N GLU A 237 26.12 13.55 13.47
CA GLU A 237 25.51 14.45 12.48
C GLU A 237 24.17 14.97 13.01
N THR A 238 23.96 16.28 12.98
CA THR A 238 22.65 16.88 13.23
C THR A 238 21.70 16.54 12.10
N LEU A 239 20.50 16.07 12.43
CA LEU A 239 19.48 15.77 11.42
C LEU A 239 19.00 17.08 10.78
N SER A 240 19.19 17.21 9.47
CA SER A 240 18.55 18.26 8.69
C SER A 240 17.06 17.99 8.50
N GLU A 241 16.29 19.02 8.10
CA GLU A 241 14.87 18.88 7.70
C GLU A 241 14.68 17.72 6.70
N SER A 242 15.54 17.63 5.68
CA SER A 242 15.52 16.55 4.68
C SER A 242 15.81 15.17 5.27
N ALA A 243 16.77 15.09 6.20
CA ALA A 243 17.11 13.82 6.86
C ALA A 243 15.95 13.33 7.72
N LEU A 244 15.38 14.21 8.55
CA LEU A 244 14.22 13.92 9.41
C LEU A 244 12.98 13.52 8.57
N ARG A 245 12.69 14.28 7.50
CA ARG A 245 11.62 13.93 6.55
C ARG A 245 11.83 12.54 5.94
N GLY A 246 13.06 12.20 5.60
CA GLY A 246 13.41 10.87 5.12
C GLY A 246 13.20 9.77 6.17
N TYR A 247 13.50 10.03 7.44
CA TYR A 247 13.20 9.09 8.53
C TYR A 247 11.70 8.86 8.67
N LEU A 248 10.90 9.92 8.69
CA LEU A 248 9.43 9.81 8.71
C LEU A 248 8.90 8.99 7.54
N ALA A 249 9.36 9.26 6.31
CA ALA A 249 8.92 8.55 5.11
C ALA A 249 9.21 7.05 5.14
N ARG A 250 10.26 6.61 5.86
CA ARG A 250 10.64 5.20 5.97
C ARG A 250 9.98 4.47 7.15
N ASN A 251 9.37 5.21 8.07
CA ASN A 251 8.85 4.66 9.33
C ASN A 251 7.35 4.91 9.51
N CYS A 252 6.72 5.72 8.67
CA CYS A 252 5.31 6.10 8.78
C CYS A 252 4.68 6.24 7.38
N ASN A 253 3.40 5.89 7.25
CA ASN A 253 2.61 6.18 6.05
C ASN A 253 1.73 7.41 6.30
N PHE A 254 2.03 8.54 5.65
CA PHE A 254 1.16 9.71 5.74
C PHE A 254 0.01 9.57 4.73
N ILE A 255 -1.23 9.75 5.21
CA ILE A 255 -2.42 9.59 4.38
C ILE A 255 -3.33 10.82 4.49
N ARG A 256 -3.87 11.22 3.34
CA ARG A 256 -4.92 12.23 3.21
C ARG A 256 -6.23 11.52 2.93
N ILE A 257 -7.27 11.81 3.70
CA ILE A 257 -8.60 11.23 3.51
C ILE A 257 -9.46 12.24 2.75
N SER A 258 -10.03 11.84 1.61
CA SER A 258 -10.94 12.68 0.83
C SER A 258 -12.21 12.96 1.64
N ALA A 259 -12.53 14.24 1.85
CA ALA A 259 -13.74 14.65 2.58
C ALA A 259 -15.04 14.30 1.84
N LYS A 260 -14.95 14.05 0.52
CA LYS A 260 -16.11 13.81 -0.34
C LYS A 260 -16.46 12.33 -0.42
N ASP A 261 -15.45 11.49 -0.67
CA ASP A 261 -15.64 10.08 -1.04
C ASP A 261 -14.98 9.12 -0.03
N GLY A 262 -14.26 9.63 0.99
CA GLY A 262 -13.58 8.82 2.01
C GLY A 262 -12.26 8.19 1.54
N ASP A 263 -11.87 8.42 0.29
CA ASP A 263 -10.68 7.85 -0.30
C ASP A 263 -9.39 8.17 0.47
N ARG A 264 -8.55 7.16 0.64
CA ARG A 264 -7.24 7.27 1.28
C ARG A 264 -6.17 7.48 0.21
N VAL A 265 -5.55 8.64 0.23
CA VAL A 265 -4.48 9.02 -0.71
C VAL A 265 -3.16 9.13 0.05
N ALA A 266 -2.16 8.35 -0.35
CA ALA A 266 -0.82 8.45 0.19
C ALA A 266 -0.21 9.83 -0.11
N VAL A 267 0.42 10.44 0.89
CA VAL A 267 1.13 11.72 0.75
C VAL A 267 2.52 11.61 1.35
N THR A 268 3.43 12.46 0.90
CA THR A 268 4.76 12.57 1.54
C THR A 268 4.63 13.18 2.93
N PRO A 269 5.56 12.91 3.88
CA PRO A 269 5.56 13.57 5.18
C PRO A 269 5.50 15.11 5.01
N PRO A 270 4.47 15.77 5.56
CA PRO A 270 4.29 17.21 5.44
C PRO A 270 5.44 18.00 6.09
N LEU A 271 5.88 19.09 5.44
CA LEU A 271 7.03 19.88 5.92
C LEU A 271 6.74 20.64 7.21
N ASP A 272 5.49 21.05 7.42
CA ASP A 272 5.01 21.63 8.67
C ASP A 272 5.17 20.66 9.86
N VAL A 273 4.84 19.38 9.68
CA VAL A 273 5.08 18.33 10.70
C VAL A 273 6.57 18.15 10.97
N VAL A 274 7.39 18.11 9.92
CA VAL A 274 8.86 17.97 10.06
C VAL A 274 9.45 19.14 10.86
N ARG A 275 9.05 20.37 10.52
CA ARG A 275 9.53 21.59 11.19
C ARG A 275 9.04 21.70 12.63
N ASP A 276 7.81 21.28 12.88
CA ASP A 276 7.25 21.23 14.23
C ASP A 276 8.08 20.28 15.10
N ILE A 277 8.33 19.04 14.63
CA ILE A 277 9.19 18.07 15.32
C ILE A 277 10.59 18.62 15.59
N ASP A 278 11.23 19.25 14.60
CA ASP A 278 12.58 19.82 14.74
C ASP A 278 12.64 20.98 15.76
N SER A 279 11.53 21.70 15.93
CA SER A 279 11.42 22.79 16.90
C SER A 279 11.13 22.33 18.34
N LEU A 280 10.73 21.07 18.55
CA LEU A 280 10.31 20.56 19.85
C LEU A 280 11.52 20.25 20.76
N ASN A 281 11.54 20.95 21.89
CA ASN A 281 12.56 20.78 22.92
C ASN A 281 12.29 19.65 23.93
N ASP A 282 11.20 18.89 23.81
CA ASP A 282 10.86 17.83 24.78
C ASP A 282 10.72 16.45 24.14
N CYS A 283 11.37 16.24 22.99
CA CYS A 283 11.36 14.95 22.32
C CYS A 283 12.09 13.87 23.15
N GLN A 284 11.46 12.68 23.27
CA GLN A 284 11.90 11.56 24.12
C GLN A 284 12.99 10.68 23.47
N PHE A 285 13.78 11.21 22.54
CA PHE A 285 14.88 10.46 21.95
C PHE A 285 16.03 10.27 22.95
N PRO A 286 16.74 9.12 22.92
CA PRO A 286 17.83 8.83 23.84
C PRO A 286 18.94 9.88 23.74
N PRO A 287 19.49 10.37 24.86
CA PRO A 287 20.59 11.33 24.84
C PRO A 287 21.88 10.67 24.34
N LEU A 288 22.67 11.40 23.55
CA LEU A 288 23.98 10.96 23.07
C LEU A 288 25.08 11.94 23.49
N ILE A 289 25.99 11.48 24.35
CA ILE A 289 27.13 12.26 24.81
C ILE A 289 28.25 12.24 23.76
N GLY A 290 28.51 11.06 23.19
CA GLY A 290 29.57 10.88 22.20
C GLY A 290 29.67 9.46 21.67
N ILE A 291 30.64 9.27 20.79
CA ILE A 291 30.97 7.99 20.18
C ILE A 291 32.31 7.54 20.77
N THR A 292 32.41 6.26 21.14
CA THR A 292 33.68 5.66 21.55
C THR A 292 34.03 4.51 20.61
N GLU A 293 35.29 4.43 20.22
CA GLU A 293 35.83 3.31 19.43
C GLU A 293 36.52 2.26 20.31
N ALA A 294 36.63 2.50 21.62
CA ALA A 294 37.21 1.60 22.61
C ALA A 294 36.19 1.23 23.70
N PRO A 295 36.28 0.02 24.31
CA PRO A 295 35.49 -0.36 25.46
C PRO A 295 35.66 0.63 26.62
N VAL A 296 34.56 0.90 27.33
CA VAL A 296 34.54 1.82 28.48
C VAL A 296 34.05 1.08 29.71
N ILE A 297 34.65 1.36 30.88
CA ILE A 297 34.15 0.89 32.18
C ILE A 297 33.00 1.80 32.60
N ARG A 298 31.83 1.22 32.85
CA ARG A 298 30.64 1.91 33.31
C ARG A 298 30.77 2.32 34.80
N PRO A 299 29.96 3.27 35.29
CA PRO A 299 29.94 3.65 36.70
C PRO A 299 29.68 2.50 37.68
N ASP A 300 29.00 1.44 37.24
CA ASP A 300 28.73 0.23 38.01
C ASP A 300 29.88 -0.80 38.00
N GLY A 301 31.00 -0.49 37.34
CA GLY A 301 32.17 -1.36 37.22
C GLY A 301 32.09 -2.39 36.09
N THR A 302 30.96 -2.50 35.37
CA THR A 302 30.85 -3.38 34.21
C THR A 302 31.53 -2.77 32.98
N VAL A 303 31.89 -3.59 31.99
CA VAL A 303 32.53 -3.11 30.74
C VAL A 303 31.51 -3.07 29.61
N MET A 304 31.45 -1.93 28.91
CA MET A 304 30.75 -1.80 27.63
C MET A 304 31.63 -2.38 26.53
N ASN A 305 31.32 -3.60 26.09
CA ASN A 305 32.07 -4.33 25.06
C ASN A 305 31.22 -4.83 23.88
N LYS A 306 29.93 -4.46 23.82
CA LYS A 306 29.01 -4.79 22.72
C LYS A 306 28.75 -3.53 21.87
N PRO A 307 28.96 -3.57 20.54
CA PRO A 307 28.67 -2.42 19.68
C PRO A 307 27.22 -1.96 19.82
N GLY A 308 27.02 -0.64 19.82
CA GLY A 308 25.69 -0.03 19.95
C GLY A 308 25.63 1.05 21.03
N TYR A 309 24.41 1.53 21.26
CA TYR A 309 24.12 2.53 22.27
C TYR A 309 24.06 1.92 23.68
N ASP A 310 24.60 2.63 24.66
CA ASP A 310 24.56 2.27 26.07
C ASP A 310 23.84 3.37 26.87
N SER A 311 22.66 3.07 27.37
CA SER A 311 21.80 4.02 28.08
C SER A 311 22.32 4.42 29.47
N ILE A 312 23.28 3.68 30.03
CA ILE A 312 23.90 4.01 31.33
C ILE A 312 24.92 5.14 31.13
N THR A 313 25.75 5.03 30.10
CA THR A 313 26.82 6.00 29.82
C THR A 313 26.42 7.06 28.79
N ASN A 314 25.31 6.86 28.08
CA ASN A 314 24.88 7.67 26.93
C ASN A 314 25.94 7.74 25.81
N LEU A 315 26.83 6.76 25.74
CA LEU A 315 27.82 6.62 24.69
C LEU A 315 27.33 5.63 23.64
N TYR A 316 27.79 5.80 22.41
CA TYR A 316 27.66 4.79 21.38
C TYR A 316 29.01 4.13 21.13
N TYR A 317 29.09 2.83 21.39
CA TYR A 317 30.28 2.04 21.10
C TYR A 317 30.28 1.60 19.63
N TYR A 318 31.21 2.15 18.86
CA TYR A 318 31.45 1.79 17.47
C TYR A 318 32.90 1.33 17.33
N PRO A 319 33.23 0.06 17.64
CA PRO A 319 34.61 -0.38 17.68
C PRO A 319 35.32 -0.19 16.35
N SER A 320 36.56 0.27 16.41
CA SER A 320 37.43 0.25 15.24
C SER A 320 37.57 -1.18 14.73
N PRO A 321 37.48 -1.44 13.41
CA PRO A 321 37.75 -2.77 12.85
C PRO A 321 39.14 -3.32 13.19
N LYS A 322 40.08 -2.44 13.57
CA LYS A 322 41.45 -2.78 13.97
C LYS A 322 41.57 -3.16 15.45
N LEU A 323 40.53 -2.96 16.24
CA LEU A 323 40.56 -3.23 17.67
C LEU A 323 40.39 -4.73 17.92
N ALA A 324 41.48 -5.37 18.37
CA ALA A 324 41.44 -6.73 18.90
C ALA A 324 41.37 -6.68 20.43
N VAL A 325 40.19 -6.91 21.00
CA VAL A 325 40.05 -7.08 22.46
C VAL A 325 40.27 -8.55 22.78
N PRO A 326 41.37 -8.94 23.45
CA PRO A 326 41.58 -10.33 23.84
C PRO A 326 40.47 -10.75 24.81
N GLN A 327 39.93 -11.97 24.65
CA GLN A 327 39.10 -12.55 25.69
C GLN A 327 39.98 -12.81 26.91
N LEU A 328 39.82 -11.98 27.94
CA LEU A 328 40.43 -12.24 29.23
C LEU A 328 39.69 -13.43 29.84
N GLY A 329 40.35 -14.58 29.90
CA GLY A 329 39.89 -15.71 30.70
C GLY A 329 39.71 -15.27 32.16
N CYS A 330 38.79 -15.92 32.87
CA CYS A 330 38.53 -15.65 34.28
C CYS A 330 39.87 -15.69 35.08
N PRO A 331 40.26 -14.63 35.82
CA PRO A 331 41.58 -14.56 36.47
C PRO A 331 41.85 -15.58 37.58
N THR A 332 40.93 -16.49 37.91
CA THR A 332 41.06 -17.41 39.06
C THR A 332 41.59 -18.80 38.71
N GLN A 333 42.58 -18.88 37.83
CA GLN A 333 43.59 -19.96 37.90
C GLN A 333 44.98 -19.38 38.12
N CYS A 334 45.14 -18.56 39.17
CA CYS A 334 46.43 -18.52 39.86
C CYS A 334 46.68 -19.93 40.41
N ILE A 335 47.32 -20.80 39.62
CA ILE A 335 48.00 -21.98 40.15
C ILE A 335 49.02 -21.42 41.14
N PRO A 336 48.90 -21.69 42.45
CA PRO A 336 49.91 -21.24 43.39
C PRO A 336 51.23 -21.91 43.00
N ARG A 337 52.22 -21.13 42.54
CA ARG A 337 53.62 -21.61 42.43
C ARG A 337 54.26 -21.72 43.82
N TYR A 338 53.60 -22.39 44.75
CA TYR A 338 54.12 -22.69 46.09
C TYR A 338 54.18 -24.21 46.32
N SER A 339 54.81 -24.95 45.40
CA SER A 339 55.06 -26.39 45.58
C SER A 339 56.55 -26.78 45.49
N SER A 340 57.49 -25.84 45.45
CA SER A 340 58.93 -26.15 45.46
C SER A 340 59.64 -25.91 46.79
N TYR A 341 58.98 -25.40 47.84
CA TYR A 341 59.62 -25.12 49.14
C TYR A 341 59.28 -26.09 50.28
N GLN A 342 58.32 -27.02 50.13
CA GLN A 342 58.00 -27.99 51.19
C GLN A 342 58.76 -29.33 51.10
N LYS A 343 59.52 -29.61 50.02
CA LYS A 343 60.35 -30.83 49.95
C LYS A 343 61.75 -30.69 50.55
N GLN A 344 62.09 -29.55 51.16
CA GLN A 344 63.40 -29.31 51.76
C GLN A 344 63.39 -29.26 53.30
N LEU A 345 62.22 -29.35 53.94
CA LEU A 345 62.07 -29.34 55.40
C LEU A 345 61.79 -30.71 56.03
N GLU A 346 61.72 -31.79 55.25
CA GLU A 346 61.66 -33.18 55.75
C GLU A 346 63.01 -33.92 55.66
N ARG A 347 64.13 -33.19 55.56
CA ARG A 347 65.50 -33.74 55.49
C ARG A 347 66.49 -33.13 56.51
N ILE A 348 65.96 -32.52 57.57
CA ILE A 348 66.69 -32.23 58.82
C ILE A 348 65.88 -32.89 59.93
#